data_AF-A0A6I9N169-F1
#
_entry.id   AF-A0A6I9N169-F1
#
_cell.length_a   1.000
_cell.length_b   1.000
_cell.length_c   1.000
_cell.angle_alpha   90.00
_cell.angle_beta   90.00
_cell.angle_gamma   90.00
#
_symmetry.space_group_name_H-M   'P 1'
#
loop_
_entity.id
_entity.type
_entity.pdbx_description
1 polymer ?
#
loop_
_entity_poly.entity_id
_entity_poly.type
_entity_poly.pdbx_seq_one_letter_code
_entity_poly.pdbx_strand_id
1 'polypeptide(L)'
;MSQDDLILPKDFPQLKNDTFLRAARGEETEHVPVWCMRQAGRYLPEFREFRAGKDFFDTCRSPEACCELTLQPLRRFPFDAAIIFSDILVIPQVRLSGLIN
;
A
#
# COMPACT_ATOMS: atom_id res chain seq x y z
N MET A 1 -14.95 18.86 -20.69
CA MET A 1 -14.98 17.52 -20.09
C MET A 1 -13.89 17.53 -19.05
N SER A 2 -14.26 17.59 -17.77
CA SER A 2 -13.30 17.71 -16.65
C SER A 2 -12.42 16.48 -16.59
N GLN A 3 -11.13 16.71 -16.35
CA GLN A 3 -10.09 15.69 -16.27
C GLN A 3 -10.27 14.71 -15.09
N ASP A 4 -11.27 14.95 -14.25
CA ASP A 4 -11.60 14.22 -13.02
C ASP A 4 -12.33 12.87 -13.26
N ASP A 5 -12.80 12.61 -14.49
CA ASP A 5 -13.51 11.37 -14.84
C ASP A 5 -12.58 10.18 -15.19
N LEU A 6 -11.26 10.41 -15.21
CA LEU A 6 -10.28 9.36 -15.47
C LEU A 6 -9.76 8.79 -14.13
N ILE A 7 -10.24 7.58 -13.81
CA ILE A 7 -9.68 6.62 -12.83
C ILE A 7 -10.04 6.88 -11.36
N LEU A 8 -11.32 6.86 -11.02
CA LEU A 8 -11.74 6.34 -9.71
C LEU A 8 -12.92 5.38 -9.91
N PRO A 9 -12.75 4.06 -9.68
CA PRO A 9 -13.86 3.15 -9.51
C PRO A 9 -14.85 3.76 -8.51
N LYS A 10 -16.12 3.92 -8.93
CA LYS A 10 -17.16 4.59 -8.14
C LYS A 10 -17.59 3.83 -6.87
N ASP A 11 -16.99 2.66 -6.61
CA ASP A 11 -17.43 1.71 -5.58
C ASP A 11 -16.46 1.59 -4.39
N PHE A 12 -15.53 2.53 -4.21
CA PHE A 12 -14.68 2.53 -3.00
C PHE A 12 -15.44 3.05 -1.76
N PRO A 13 -15.19 2.47 -0.57
CA PRO A 13 -15.74 2.99 0.66
C PRO A 13 -15.36 4.46 0.89
N GLN A 14 -16.26 5.23 1.49
CA GLN A 14 -15.97 6.61 1.86
C GLN A 14 -14.80 6.67 2.85
N LEU A 15 -13.84 7.56 2.58
CA LEU A 15 -12.67 7.78 3.43
C LEU A 15 -13.10 8.38 4.77
N LYS A 16 -12.67 7.75 5.87
CA LYS A 16 -13.00 8.17 7.24
C LYS A 16 -11.94 9.05 7.89
N ASN A 17 -10.66 8.79 7.59
CA ASN A 17 -9.52 9.61 8.03
C ASN A 17 -8.83 10.16 6.78
N ASP A 18 -8.92 11.46 6.55
CA ASP A 18 -8.30 12.17 5.44
C ASP A 18 -7.17 13.12 5.86
N THR A 19 -6.75 13.08 7.14
CA THR A 19 -5.73 13.97 7.71
C THR A 19 -4.42 13.94 6.92
N PHE A 20 -3.98 12.74 6.48
CA PHE A 20 -2.80 12.61 5.63
C PHE A 20 -2.93 13.39 4.30
N LEU A 21 -4.08 13.30 3.64
CA LEU A 21 -4.31 13.97 2.36
C LEU A 21 -4.40 15.48 2.51
N ARG A 22 -5.06 15.95 3.56
CA ARG A 22 -5.16 17.38 3.90
C ARG A 22 -3.78 17.98 4.18
N ALA A 23 -3.00 17.33 5.04
CA ALA A 23 -1.64 17.76 5.34
C ALA A 23 -0.75 17.77 4.09
N ALA A 24 -0.86 16.76 3.21
CA ALA A 24 -0.12 16.71 1.95
C ALA A 24 -0.48 17.86 0.99
N ARG A 25 -1.70 18.39 1.07
CA ARG A 25 -2.16 19.57 0.31
C ARG A 25 -1.82 20.90 0.99
N GLY A 26 -1.20 20.88 2.17
CA GLY A 26 -0.87 22.08 2.93
C GLY A 26 -2.06 22.70 3.67
N GLU A 27 -3.14 21.94 3.86
CA GLU A 27 -4.30 22.37 4.65
C GLU A 27 -4.03 22.21 6.16
N GLU A 28 -4.71 23.02 6.98
CA GLU A 28 -4.67 22.88 8.43
C GLU A 28 -5.26 21.53 8.85
N THR A 29 -4.70 20.89 9.88
CA THR A 29 -5.12 19.56 10.36
C THR A 29 -5.12 19.53 11.88
N GLU A 30 -5.99 18.70 12.47
CA GLU A 30 -6.14 18.59 13.93
C GLU A 30 -4.89 18.01 14.61
N HIS A 31 -4.18 17.11 13.92
CA HIS A 31 -2.92 16.52 14.36
C HIS A 31 -1.98 16.30 13.16
N VAL A 32 -0.68 16.12 13.45
CA VAL A 32 0.32 15.79 12.44
C VAL A 32 0.16 14.32 12.04
N PRO A 33 -0.16 14.00 10.76
CA PRO A 33 -0.36 12.62 10.35
C PRO A 33 0.96 11.84 10.29
N VAL A 34 0.92 10.57 10.67
CA VAL A 34 2.10 9.70 10.73
C VAL A 34 1.90 8.38 9.98
N TRP A 35 2.95 8.00 9.25
CA TRP A 35 3.11 6.69 8.63
C TRP A 35 4.60 6.37 8.53
N CYS A 36 4.97 5.12 8.25
CA CYS A 36 6.36 4.73 8.14
C CYS A 36 6.66 4.09 6.78
N MET A 37 7.76 4.52 6.16
CA MET A 37 8.33 3.78 5.04
C MET A 37 8.67 2.36 5.50
N ARG A 38 8.26 1.38 4.68
CA ARG A 38 8.40 -0.06 5.00
C ARG A 38 7.66 -0.49 6.29
N GLN A 39 6.52 0.14 6.60
CA GLN A 39 5.63 -0.29 7.70
C GLN A 39 5.19 -1.77 7.59
N ALA A 40 5.00 -2.28 6.38
CA ALA A 40 4.82 -3.72 6.14
C ALA A 40 6.21 -4.35 5.92
N GLY A 41 6.82 -4.87 6.99
CA GLY A 41 8.19 -5.37 6.91
C GLY A 41 8.59 -6.36 7.98
N ARG A 42 9.81 -6.88 7.83
CA ARG A 42 10.40 -7.98 8.64
C ARG A 42 10.52 -7.68 10.14
N TYR A 43 10.29 -6.44 10.58
CA TYR A 43 10.26 -6.10 12.00
C TYR A 43 9.00 -6.63 12.69
N LEU A 44 7.94 -6.92 11.92
CA LEU A 44 6.72 -7.54 12.41
C LEU A 44 6.87 -9.08 12.39
N PRO A 45 6.61 -9.79 13.50
CA PRO A 45 6.65 -11.25 13.52
C PRO A 45 5.59 -11.87 12.59
N GLU A 46 4.37 -11.33 12.54
CA GLU A 46 3.29 -11.79 11.64
C GLU A 46 3.64 -11.62 10.17
N PHE A 47 4.44 -10.60 9.82
CA PHE A 47 4.95 -10.44 8.46
C PHE A 47 5.89 -11.59 8.11
N ARG A 48 6.80 -11.94 9.03
CA ARG A 48 7.77 -13.03 8.84
C ARG A 48 7.07 -14.38 8.73
N GLU A 49 6.06 -14.62 9.57
CA GLU A 49 5.25 -15.83 9.55
C GLU A 49 4.46 -15.95 8.25
N PHE A 50 3.78 -14.87 7.83
CA PHE A 50 3.01 -14.88 6.58
C PHE A 50 3.87 -15.13 5.34
N ARG A 51 5.12 -14.65 5.39
CA ARG A 51 6.13 -14.78 4.34
C ARG A 51 6.93 -16.08 4.39
N ALA A 52 6.85 -16.85 5.47
CA ALA A 52 7.61 -18.08 5.62
C ALA A 52 7.22 -19.06 4.50
N GLY A 53 8.21 -19.50 3.71
CA GLY A 53 8.01 -20.44 2.62
C GLY A 53 7.40 -19.87 1.33
N LYS A 54 7.20 -18.54 1.22
CA LYS A 54 6.70 -17.89 -0.01
C LYS A 54 7.80 -17.09 -0.70
N ASP A 55 7.92 -17.26 -2.03
CA ASP A 55 8.79 -16.42 -2.84
C ASP A 55 8.34 -14.96 -2.83
N PHE A 56 9.29 -14.04 -2.98
CA PHE A 56 9.04 -12.60 -2.91
C PHE A 56 8.19 -12.11 -4.07
N PHE A 57 8.49 -12.51 -5.29
CA PHE A 57 7.75 -12.06 -6.45
C PHE A 57 6.37 -12.70 -6.53
N ASP A 58 6.25 -13.96 -6.09
CA ASP A 58 4.94 -14.62 -6.00
C ASP A 58 4.03 -13.93 -4.99
N THR A 59 4.59 -13.48 -3.86
CA THR A 59 3.84 -12.68 -2.88
C THR A 59 3.36 -11.37 -3.48
N CYS A 60 4.21 -10.65 -4.24
CA CYS A 60 3.85 -9.41 -4.92
C CYS A 60 2.80 -9.59 -6.03
N ARG A 61 2.64 -10.80 -6.56
CA ARG A 61 1.67 -11.14 -7.61
C ARG A 61 0.31 -11.59 -7.07
N SER A 62 0.17 -11.87 -5.78
CA SER A 62 -1.11 -12.20 -5.15
C SER A 62 -1.74 -10.95 -4.53
N PRO A 63 -2.89 -10.47 -5.06
CA PRO A 63 -3.59 -9.31 -4.51
C PRO A 63 -3.98 -9.52 -3.04
N GLU A 64 -4.43 -10.72 -2.66
CA GLU A 64 -4.84 -11.06 -1.30
C GLU A 64 -3.64 -11.01 -0.34
N ALA A 65 -2.49 -11.51 -0.77
CA ALA A 65 -1.25 -11.47 0.02
C ALA A 65 -0.77 -10.02 0.21
N CYS A 66 -0.76 -9.22 -0.85
CA CYS A 66 -0.37 -7.81 -0.78
C CYS A 66 -1.32 -7.02 0.13
N CYS A 67 -2.63 -7.28 0.04
CA CYS A 67 -3.64 -6.67 0.91
C CYS A 67 -3.36 -7.01 2.38
N GLU A 68 -3.21 -8.29 2.69
CA GLU A 68 -2.97 -8.75 4.07
C GLU A 68 -1.70 -8.13 4.67
N LEU A 69 -0.59 -8.15 3.93
CA LEU A 69 0.67 -7.54 4.38
C LEU A 69 0.56 -6.02 4.58
N THR A 70 -0.23 -5.34 3.73
CA THR A 70 -0.47 -3.89 3.85
C THR A 70 -1.29 -3.55 5.11
N LEU A 71 -2.23 -4.43 5.49
CA LEU A 71 -3.13 -4.22 6.62
C LEU A 71 -2.51 -4.56 7.98
N GLN A 72 -1.55 -5.49 8.05
CA GLN A 72 -0.87 -5.88 9.30
C GLN A 72 -0.41 -4.69 10.17
N PRO A 73 0.36 -3.71 9.67
CA PRO A 73 0.79 -2.56 10.48
C PRO A 73 -0.36 -1.69 10.98
N LEU A 74 -1.44 -1.55 10.20
CA LEU A 74 -2.62 -0.76 10.61
C LEU A 74 -3.41 -1.41 11.75
N ARG A 75 -3.29 -2.73 11.94
CA ARG A 75 -3.89 -3.43 13.08
C ARG A 75 -3.09 -3.23 14.38
N ARG A 76 -1.80 -2.90 14.27
CA ARG A 76 -0.91 -2.66 15.42
C ARG A 76 -0.80 -1.20 15.82
N PHE A 77 -0.77 -0.31 14.85
CA PHE A 77 -0.46 1.10 15.05
C PHE A 77 -1.53 1.97 14.40
N PRO A 78 -1.93 3.08 15.04
CA PRO A 78 -2.90 4.01 14.48
C PRO A 78 -2.23 4.93 13.44
N PHE A 79 -1.75 4.36 12.34
CA PHE A 79 -1.20 5.16 11.23
C PHE A 79 -2.31 5.87 10.44
N ASP A 80 -2.01 7.06 9.94
CA ASP A 80 -2.94 7.87 9.14
C ASP A 80 -2.97 7.47 7.66
N ALA A 81 -2.03 6.62 7.22
CA ALA A 81 -1.94 6.18 5.84
C ALA A 81 -1.49 4.72 5.72
N ALA A 82 -1.91 4.09 4.62
CA ALA A 82 -1.43 2.79 4.18
C ALA A 82 -0.52 2.97 2.95
N ILE A 83 0.55 2.20 2.88
CA ILE A 83 1.37 2.09 1.67
C ILE A 83 1.26 0.67 1.13
N ILE A 84 0.92 0.53 -0.16
CA ILE A 84 0.73 -0.77 -0.80
C ILE A 84 2.01 -1.61 -0.73
N PHE A 85 1.87 -2.88 -0.34
CA PHE A 85 2.95 -3.84 -0.42
C PHE A 85 3.21 -4.21 -1.88
N SER A 86 4.34 -3.74 -2.42
CA SER A 86 4.87 -4.09 -3.74
C SER A 86 6.37 -3.82 -3.75
N ASP A 87 7.02 -4.09 -4.87
CA ASP A 87 8.44 -3.83 -5.05
C ASP A 87 8.72 -2.96 -6.27
N ILE A 88 9.72 -2.10 -6.17
CA ILE A 88 10.14 -1.20 -7.25
C ILE A 88 10.72 -1.96 -8.44
N LEU A 89 11.25 -3.17 -8.24
CA LEU A 89 11.85 -4.02 -9.26
C LEU A 89 10.80 -4.76 -10.10
N VAL A 90 9.51 -4.69 -9.76
CA VAL A 90 8.42 -5.26 -10.57
C VAL A 90 8.44 -4.70 -12.00
N ILE A 91 8.75 -3.40 -12.17
CA ILE A 91 8.81 -2.76 -13.50
C ILE A 91 9.94 -3.36 -14.38
N PRO A 92 11.21 -3.40 -13.93
CA PRO A 92 12.27 -4.11 -14.64
C PRO A 92 11.96 -5.59 -14.90
N GLN A 93 11.39 -6.29 -13.92
CA GLN A 93 11.09 -7.71 -14.03
C GLN A 93 10.14 -7.99 -15.19
N VAL A 94 9.04 -7.24 -15.30
CA VAL A 94 8.04 -7.41 -16.35
C VAL A 94 8.64 -7.19 -17.75
N ARG A 95 9.55 -6.22 -17.89
CA ARG A 95 10.25 -5.94 -19.17
C ARG A 95 11.20 -7.08 -19.57
N LEU A 96 11.88 -7.69 -18.60
CA LEU A 96 12.85 -8.77 -18.85
C LEU A 96 12.18 -10.14 -19.05
N SER A 97 11.01 -10.36 -18.45
CA SER A 97 10.28 -11.62 -18.56
C SER A 97 9.40 -11.76 -19.83
N GLY A 98 9.39 -10.76 -20.72
CA GLY A 98 8.67 -10.84 -22.00
C GLY A 98 7.13 -10.87 -21.88
N LEU A 99 6.57 -10.43 -20.75
CA LEU A 99 5.13 -10.44 -20.47
C LEU A 99 4.37 -9.24 -21.09
N ILE A 100 5.07 -8.37 -21.82
CA ILE A 100 4.49 -7.30 -22.63
C ILE A 100 5.05 -7.47 -24.04
N ASN A 101 4.25 -8.09 -24.92
CA ASN A 101 4.36 -8.03 -26.39
C ASN A 101 3.04 -7.49 -26.91
#